data_AF-A0AAE0E079-F1
#
_entry.id   AF-A0AAE0E079-F1
#
_cell.length_a   1.000
_cell.length_b   1.000
_cell.length_c   1.000
_cell.angle_alpha   90.00
_cell.angle_beta   90.00
_cell.angle_gamma   90.00
#
_symmetry.space_group_name_H-M   'P 1'
#
loop_
_entity.id
_entity.type
_entity.pdbx_description
1 polymer ?
#
loop_
_entity_poly.entity_id
_entity_poly.type
_entity_poly.pdbx_seq_one_letter_code
_entity_poly.pdbx_strand_id
1 'polypeptide(L)'
;MSYFNVGPSHLSSSYSNPKDELDLTPAIEANIEAINTQQAALLNACNNNNLVMAYHLKKEENNQPNHRGSVPGHRFIYRNREYAERNLWVDYFTENPQYNESMFRR
;
A
#
# COMPACT_ATOMS: atom_id res chain seq x y z
N MET A 1 -3.44 57.84 -68.27
CA MET A 1 -3.22 56.38 -68.46
C MET A 1 -1.72 56.11 -68.55
N SER A 2 -1.11 55.70 -67.43
CA SER A 2 -0.06 54.68 -67.41
C SER A 2 0.12 54.27 -65.94
N TYR A 3 -0.17 53.02 -65.65
CA TYR A 3 -0.08 52.43 -64.33
C TYR A 3 1.39 52.17 -64.01
N PHE A 4 1.92 52.77 -62.95
CA PHE A 4 3.21 52.35 -62.41
C PHE A 4 3.01 51.05 -61.64
N ASN A 5 3.48 49.97 -62.24
CA ASN A 5 3.51 48.63 -61.69
C ASN A 5 4.56 48.61 -60.55
N VAL A 6 4.13 48.76 -59.30
CA VAL A 6 4.98 48.57 -58.13
C VAL A 6 5.21 47.06 -57.99
N GLY A 7 6.29 46.58 -58.61
CA GLY A 7 6.74 45.21 -58.45
C GLY A 7 7.03 44.92 -56.97
N PRO A 8 6.83 43.68 -56.51
CA PRO A 8 7.04 43.34 -55.11
C PRO A 8 8.51 43.60 -54.76
N SER A 9 8.73 44.60 -53.90
CA SER A 9 9.95 44.78 -53.16
C SER A 9 10.23 43.47 -52.42
N HIS A 10 11.29 42.81 -52.81
CA HIS A 10 11.87 41.66 -52.14
C HIS A 10 12.30 42.11 -50.74
N LEU A 11 11.34 42.08 -49.82
CA LEU A 11 11.62 41.99 -48.40
C LEU A 11 12.49 40.75 -48.26
N SER A 12 13.79 40.97 -48.05
CA SER A 12 14.69 39.92 -47.60
C SER A 12 14.19 39.53 -46.21
N SER A 13 13.25 38.60 -46.18
CA SER A 13 12.84 37.90 -44.97
C SER A 13 14.07 37.13 -44.54
N SER A 14 14.78 37.67 -43.56
CA SER A 14 15.77 36.91 -42.83
C SER A 14 15.02 35.80 -42.11
N TYR A 15 14.88 34.67 -42.80
CA TYR A 15 14.55 33.41 -42.17
C TYR A 15 15.70 33.14 -41.19
N SER A 16 15.49 33.52 -39.94
CA SER A 16 16.34 33.06 -38.84
C SER A 16 16.19 31.55 -38.83
N ASN A 17 17.22 30.85 -39.29
CA ASN A 17 17.29 29.40 -39.20
C ASN A 17 17.02 29.03 -37.73
N PRO A 18 16.05 28.16 -37.42
CA PRO A 18 15.92 27.60 -36.08
C PRO A 18 17.04 26.57 -35.94
N LYS A 19 18.27 27.04 -35.73
CA LYS A 19 19.45 26.21 -35.44
C LYS A 19 19.84 26.25 -33.97
N ASP A 20 19.12 27.02 -33.16
CA ASP A 20 19.19 26.93 -31.71
C ASP A 20 18.14 25.90 -31.25
N GLU A 21 18.25 24.67 -31.75
CA GLU A 21 17.51 23.54 -31.18
C GLU A 21 18.11 23.29 -29.79
N LEU A 22 17.38 23.71 -28.76
CA LEU A 22 17.82 23.63 -27.37
C LEU A 22 18.16 22.16 -27.06
N ASP A 23 19.44 21.88 -26.77
CA ASP A 23 19.87 20.53 -26.44
C ASP A 23 19.30 20.10 -25.09
N LEU A 24 18.21 19.32 -25.13
CA LEU A 24 17.49 18.83 -23.95
C LEU A 24 18.12 17.58 -23.34
N THR A 25 19.15 16.99 -23.98
CA THR A 25 19.79 15.75 -23.52
C THR A 25 20.29 15.82 -22.06
N PRO A 26 20.99 16.86 -21.58
CA PRO A 26 21.45 16.91 -20.20
C PRO A 26 20.30 17.01 -19.18
N ALA A 27 19.21 17.68 -19.54
CA ALA A 27 18.03 17.77 -18.68
C ALA A 27 17.31 16.42 -18.56
N ILE A 28 17.26 15.66 -19.65
CA ILE A 28 16.68 14.31 -19.68
C ILE A 28 17.55 13.34 -18.85
N GLU A 29 18.87 13.40 -19.00
CA GLU A 29 19.81 12.57 -18.23
C GLU A 29 19.71 12.86 -16.73
N ALA A 30 19.67 14.12 -16.33
CA ALA A 30 19.49 14.52 -14.93
C ALA A 30 18.16 14.01 -14.35
N ASN A 31 17.08 14.05 -15.13
CA ASN A 31 15.78 13.53 -14.72
C ASN A 31 15.80 12.01 -14.55
N ILE A 32 16.47 11.28 -15.45
CA ILE A 32 16.63 9.82 -15.33
C ILE A 32 17.42 9.47 -14.07
N GLU A 33 18.51 10.19 -13.78
CA GLU A 33 19.29 10.00 -12.56
C GLU A 33 18.46 10.29 -11.30
N ALA A 34 17.69 11.37 -11.31
CA ALA A 34 16.77 11.71 -10.21
C ALA A 34 15.71 10.62 -9.98
N ILE A 35 15.13 10.06 -11.05
CA ILE A 35 14.16 8.96 -10.95
C ILE A 35 14.83 7.71 -10.36
N ASN A 36 16.01 7.34 -10.85
CA ASN A 36 16.74 6.17 -10.38
C ASN A 36 17.11 6.28 -8.89
N THR A 37 17.58 7.46 -8.47
CA THR A 37 17.92 7.71 -7.06
C THR A 37 16.69 7.65 -6.15
N GLN A 38 15.56 8.22 -6.58
CA GLN A 38 14.28 8.11 -5.85
C GLN A 38 13.80 6.67 -5.74
N GLN A 39 13.88 5.88 -6.83
CA GLN A 39 13.50 4.47 -6.82
C GLN A 39 14.37 3.65 -5.86
N ALA A 40 15.68 3.89 -5.85
CA ALA A 40 16.59 3.24 -4.91
C ALA A 40 16.27 3.58 -3.45
N ALA A 41 15.97 4.86 -3.16
CA ALA A 41 15.58 5.29 -1.82
C ALA A 41 14.27 4.63 -1.35
N LEU A 42 13.27 4.54 -2.22
CA LEU A 42 12.00 3.87 -1.91
C LEU A 42 12.19 2.37 -1.67
N LEU A 43 12.99 1.70 -2.51
CA LEU A 43 13.28 0.29 -2.34
C LEU A 43 13.96 0.02 -0.99
N ASN A 44 14.95 0.85 -0.64
CA ASN A 44 15.63 0.76 0.66
C ASN A 44 14.67 0.99 1.82
N ALA A 45 13.80 1.99 1.74
CA ALA A 45 12.80 2.26 2.79
C ALA A 45 11.84 1.08 2.97
N CYS A 46 11.30 0.55 1.88
CA CYS A 46 10.43 -0.63 1.90
C CYS A 46 11.13 -1.85 2.49
N ASN A 47 12.37 -2.12 2.07
CA ASN A 47 13.15 -3.24 2.58
C ASN A 47 13.43 -3.11 4.08
N ASN A 48 13.82 -1.92 4.54
CA ASN A 48 14.07 -1.65 5.96
C ASN A 48 12.80 -1.83 6.79
N ASN A 49 11.66 -1.31 6.32
CA ASN A 49 10.38 -1.49 6.99
C ASN A 49 9.99 -2.98 7.07
N ASN A 50 10.17 -3.74 5.98
CA ASN A 50 9.91 -5.17 5.95
C ASN A 50 10.80 -5.94 6.94
N LEU A 51 12.08 -5.57 7.05
CA LEU A 51 13.01 -6.16 8.02
C LEU A 51 12.58 -5.90 9.47
N VAL A 52 12.16 -4.66 9.77
CA VAL A 52 11.67 -4.27 11.10
C VAL A 52 10.40 -5.04 11.45
N MET A 53 9.43 -5.13 10.53
CA MET A 53 8.21 -5.91 10.73
C MET A 53 8.53 -7.39 10.97
N ALA A 54 9.40 -7.99 10.16
CA ALA A 54 9.81 -9.39 10.32
C ALA A 54 10.49 -9.64 11.68
N TYR A 55 11.30 -8.69 12.17
CA TYR A 55 11.89 -8.77 13.50
C TYR A 55 10.83 -8.79 14.61
N HIS A 56 9.83 -7.91 14.53
CA HIS A 56 8.74 -7.86 15.50
C HIS A 56 7.87 -9.11 15.48
N LEU A 57 7.51 -9.61 14.29
CA LEU A 57 6.76 -10.86 14.14
C LEU A 57 7.49 -12.05 14.75
N LYS A 58 8.79 -12.22 14.46
CA LYS A 58 9.60 -13.29 15.08
C LYS A 58 9.73 -13.15 16.59
N LYS A 59 9.77 -11.93 17.11
CA LYS A 59 9.78 -11.69 18.56
C LYS A 59 8.44 -12.04 19.21
N GLU A 60 7.34 -11.82 18.50
CA GLU A 60 5.98 -12.19 18.94
C GLU A 60 5.67 -13.68 18.76
N GLU A 61 6.29 -14.39 17.83
CA GLU A 61 6.16 -15.86 17.73
C GLU A 61 6.91 -16.59 18.85
N ASN A 62 8.08 -16.08 19.24
CA ASN A 62 8.88 -16.67 20.33
C ASN A 62 8.29 -16.41 21.72
N ASN A 63 7.45 -15.39 21.86
CA ASN A 63 6.63 -15.17 23.03
C ASN A 63 5.26 -15.77 22.76
N GLN A 64 4.89 -16.87 23.42
CA GLN A 64 3.50 -17.42 23.41
C GLN A 64 2.46 -16.31 23.15
N PRO A 65 1.55 -16.45 22.16
CA PRO A 65 0.68 -15.38 21.73
C PRO A 65 0.01 -14.79 22.96
N ASN A 66 0.52 -13.64 23.39
CA ASN A 66 -0.02 -12.95 24.52
C ASN A 66 -1.34 -12.42 23.99
N HIS A 67 -2.41 -13.18 24.17
CA HIS A 67 -3.79 -12.73 24.07
C HIS A 67 -4.05 -11.68 25.18
N ARG A 68 -3.20 -10.67 25.25
CA ARG A 68 -3.34 -9.48 26.05
C ARG A 68 -3.94 -8.46 25.11
N GLY A 69 -5.09 -7.92 25.49
CA GLY A 69 -5.65 -6.78 24.80
C GLY A 69 -4.67 -5.60 24.80
N SER A 70 -4.96 -4.58 24.00
CA SER A 70 -4.16 -3.36 23.86
C SER A 70 -4.04 -2.52 25.15
N VAL A 71 -4.66 -2.95 26.25
CA VAL A 71 -4.72 -2.21 27.51
C VAL A 71 -3.70 -2.77 28.52
N PRO A 72 -2.68 -2.00 28.91
CA PRO A 72 -1.74 -2.40 29.96
C PRO A 72 -2.46 -2.74 31.27
N GLY A 73 -2.09 -3.87 31.88
CA GLY A 73 -2.71 -4.33 33.13
C GLY A 73 -4.06 -5.03 32.98
N HIS A 74 -4.65 -5.06 31.78
CA HIS A 74 -5.89 -5.80 31.55
C HIS A 74 -5.62 -7.31 31.46
N ARG A 75 -6.16 -8.08 32.41
CA ARG A 75 -6.03 -9.53 32.45
C ARG A 75 -7.17 -10.14 31.64
N PHE A 76 -6.85 -10.62 30.44
CA PHE A 76 -7.81 -11.36 29.61
C PHE A 76 -7.97 -12.79 30.15
N ILE A 77 -9.21 -13.19 30.45
CA ILE A 77 -9.53 -14.59 30.78
C ILE A 77 -9.96 -15.26 29.47
N TYR A 78 -9.12 -16.14 28.95
CA TYR A 78 -9.48 -16.95 27.79
C TYR A 78 -10.51 -18.00 28.21
N ARG A 79 -11.79 -17.74 27.91
CA ARG A 79 -12.91 -18.62 28.26
C ARG A 79 -13.15 -19.76 27.25
N ASN A 80 -12.26 -19.93 26.27
CA ASN A 80 -12.36 -20.94 25.22
C ASN A 80 -13.77 -21.02 24.59
N ARG A 81 -14.19 -19.91 23.95
CA ARG A 81 -15.57 -19.73 23.46
C ARG A 81 -15.98 -20.80 22.45
N GLU A 82 -15.05 -21.25 21.62
CA GLU A 82 -15.27 -22.31 20.63
C GLU A 82 -15.56 -23.66 21.30
N TYR A 83 -14.88 -23.96 22.40
CA TYR A 83 -15.17 -25.17 23.16
C TYR A 83 -16.51 -25.05 23.90
N ALA A 84 -16.80 -23.88 24.48
CA ALA A 84 -18.09 -23.62 25.11
C ALA A 84 -19.26 -23.73 24.12
N GLU A 85 -19.09 -23.24 22.89
CA GLU A 85 -20.07 -23.38 21.81
C GLU A 85 -20.29 -24.84 21.41
N ARG A 86 -19.20 -25.59 21.20
CA ARG A 86 -19.31 -27.01 20.86
C ARG A 86 -20.01 -27.81 21.97
N ASN A 87 -19.68 -27.52 23.23
CA ASN A 87 -20.35 -28.16 24.36
C ASN A 87 -21.83 -27.78 24.41
N LEU A 88 -22.16 -26.51 24.21
CA LEU A 88 -23.57 -26.07 24.12
C LEU A 88 -24.31 -26.79 22.99
N TRP A 89 -23.68 -26.98 21.83
CA TRP A 89 -24.27 -27.75 20.75
C TRP A 89 -24.53 -29.21 21.15
N VAL A 90 -23.53 -29.87 21.75
CA VAL A 90 -23.64 -31.26 22.23
C VAL A 90 -24.73 -31.40 23.28
N ASP A 91 -24.77 -30.47 24.22
CA ASP A 91 -25.63 -30.49 25.40
C ASP A 91 -27.12 -30.37 25.05
N TYR A 92 -27.46 -29.63 23.98
CA TYR A 92 -28.84 -29.21 23.71
C TYR A 92 -29.35 -29.51 22.30
N PHE A 93 -28.48 -29.55 21.28
CA PHE A 93 -28.90 -29.51 19.87
C PHE A 93 -28.52 -30.75 19.06
N THR A 94 -27.78 -31.70 19.64
CA THR A 94 -27.51 -32.98 18.98
C THR A 94 -28.74 -33.88 18.94
N GLU A 95 -28.71 -34.91 18.10
CA GLU A 95 -29.79 -35.90 17.99
C GLU A 95 -30.06 -36.63 19.32
N ASN A 96 -29.01 -36.82 20.13
CA ASN A 96 -29.07 -37.37 21.47
C ASN A 96 -28.42 -36.39 22.45
N PRO A 97 -29.11 -35.28 22.81
CA PRO A 97 -28.54 -34.23 23.63
C PRO A 97 -28.30 -34.73 25.05
N GLN A 98 -27.24 -34.22 25.70
CA GLN A 98 -26.90 -34.60 27.06
C GLN A 98 -27.98 -34.23 28.07
N TYR A 99 -28.68 -33.11 27.84
CA TYR A 99 -29.81 -32.69 28.65
C TYR A 99 -31.11 -32.81 27.83
N ASN A 100 -32.06 -33.60 28.35
CA ASN A 100 -33.35 -33.79 27.70
C ASN A 100 -34.28 -32.60 27.95
N GLU A 101 -35.28 -32.44 27.07
CA GLU A 101 -36.21 -31.30 27.15
C GLU A 101 -36.99 -31.26 28.48
N SER A 102 -37.22 -32.41 29.12
CA SER A 102 -37.93 -32.49 30.40
C SER A 102 -37.20 -31.83 31.57
N MET A 103 -35.86 -31.67 31.49
CA MET A 103 -35.08 -30.93 32.50
C MET A 103 -35.33 -29.41 32.46
N PHE A 104 -35.89 -28.88 31.37
CA PHE A 104 -36.14 -27.44 31.19
C PHE A 104 -37.60 -27.04 31.38
N ARG A 105 -38.50 -28.02 31.58
CA ARG A 105 -39.90 -27.75 31.89
C ARG A 105 -40.02 -27.40 33.38
N ARG A 106 -40.36 -26.14 33.66
CA ARG A 106 -40.69 -25.64 34.99
C ARG A 106 -42.17 -25.83 35.31
#